data_AF-A0A7S2A681-F1
#
_entry.id   AF-A0A7S2A681-F1
#
_cell.length_a   1.000
_cell.length_b   1.000
_cell.length_c   1.000
_cell.angle_alpha   90.00
_cell.angle_beta   90.00
_cell.angle_gamma   90.00
#
_symmetry.space_group_name_H-M   'P 1'
#
loop_
_entity.id
_entity.type
_entity.pdbx_description
1 polymer ?
#
loop_
_entity_poly.entity_id
_entity_poly.type
_entity_poly.pdbx_seq_one_letter_code
_entity_poly.pdbx_strand_id
1 'polypeptide(L)'
;PNSGLGMYTTIPYKKGSPISENDAPSIINTDINSHQCHKEDYKGVVDWSHSDYVWAADSENMFYECKSSGSVISVMLGSLANSHQGLVNIEEKEDDIYDDSMLHRSIDPGAGAFSYHARTWVASMDIDAGEEIFIDY
;
A
#
# COMPACT_ATOMS: atom_id res chain seq x y z
N PRO A 1 4.21 -20.63 7.70
CA PRO A 1 5.29 -21.46 7.09
C PRO A 1 4.83 -22.05 5.74
N ASN A 2 5.53 -21.73 4.64
CA ASN A 2 5.14 -21.88 3.21
C ASN A 2 4.46 -20.67 2.53
N SER A 3 4.51 -19.47 3.10
CA SER A 3 3.88 -18.26 2.51
C SER A 3 4.82 -17.42 1.61
N GLY A 4 6.07 -17.85 1.40
CA GLY A 4 7.05 -17.06 0.64
C GLY A 4 7.83 -16.09 1.54
N LEU A 5 7.86 -14.80 1.17
CA LEU A 5 8.45 -13.73 1.97
C LEU A 5 7.47 -13.24 3.05
N GLY A 6 7.99 -12.59 4.07
CA GLY A 6 7.19 -11.95 5.13
C GLY A 6 8.01 -10.86 5.80
N MET A 7 7.33 -9.94 6.48
CA MET A 7 7.97 -8.87 7.23
C MET A 7 7.96 -9.16 8.71
N TYR A 8 9.07 -8.87 9.37
CA TYR A 8 9.28 -9.19 10.78
C TYR A 8 9.78 -7.96 11.52
N THR A 9 9.35 -7.82 12.77
CA THR A 9 9.84 -6.76 13.65
C THR A 9 11.21 -7.14 14.21
N THR A 10 12.08 -6.16 14.43
CA THR A 10 13.36 -6.37 15.14
C THR A 10 13.31 -5.85 16.59
N ILE A 11 12.27 -5.10 16.91
CA ILE A 11 11.98 -4.52 18.23
C ILE A 11 10.53 -4.82 18.61
N PRO A 12 10.19 -4.85 19.91
CA PRO A 12 8.80 -5.02 20.32
C PRO A 12 8.01 -3.73 20.09
N TYR A 13 6.73 -3.89 19.74
CA TYR A 13 5.76 -2.81 19.60
C TYR A 13 4.63 -2.99 20.61
N LYS A 14 4.13 -1.87 21.13
CA LYS A 14 2.94 -1.86 21.99
C LYS A 14 1.71 -1.57 21.16
N LYS A 15 0.55 -2.09 21.56
CA LYS A 15 -0.71 -1.73 20.94
C LYS A 15 -0.85 -0.20 20.79
N GLY A 16 -1.20 0.25 19.59
CA GLY A 16 -1.36 1.65 19.19
C GLY A 16 -0.07 2.37 18.83
N SER A 17 1.09 1.71 18.96
CA SER A 17 2.37 2.30 18.52
C SER A 17 2.51 2.26 16.99
N PRO A 18 3.10 3.29 16.38
CA PRO A 18 3.34 3.30 14.93
C PRO A 18 4.39 2.25 14.56
N ILE A 19 4.13 1.52 13.48
CA ILE A 19 5.02 0.48 12.94
C ILE A 19 6.01 1.09 11.94
N SER A 20 5.50 1.90 11.02
CA SER A 20 6.29 2.74 10.12
C SER A 20 5.75 4.16 10.14
N GLU A 21 6.64 5.14 9.94
CA GLU A 21 6.24 6.55 9.90
C GLU A 21 5.72 7.00 8.53
N ASN A 22 5.76 6.13 7.51
CA ASN A 22 5.30 6.46 6.17
C ASN A 22 5.36 5.23 5.25
N ASP A 23 4.23 4.71 4.78
CA ASP A 23 4.17 3.68 3.74
C ASP A 23 4.08 4.32 2.35
N ALA A 24 5.17 4.94 1.90
CA ALA A 24 5.27 5.66 0.64
C ALA A 24 6.59 5.34 -0.08
N PRO A 25 6.69 5.52 -1.42
CA PRO A 25 5.76 6.23 -2.30
C PRO A 25 4.53 5.41 -2.69
N SER A 26 3.38 6.10 -2.78
CA SER A 26 2.18 5.60 -3.43
C SER A 26 2.24 5.92 -4.91
N ILE A 27 2.17 4.89 -5.77
CA ILE A 27 2.30 5.03 -7.23
C ILE A 27 0.92 4.94 -7.87
N ILE A 28 0.53 5.95 -8.63
CA ILE A 28 -0.75 5.93 -9.32
C ILE A 28 -0.60 5.13 -10.60
N ASN A 29 -1.49 4.17 -10.76
CA ASN A 29 -1.73 3.48 -12.01
C ASN A 29 -3.09 3.92 -12.60
N THR A 30 -3.05 4.51 -13.80
CA THR A 30 -4.25 4.99 -14.50
C THR A 30 -4.72 4.06 -15.61
N ASP A 31 -3.94 3.03 -15.93
CA ASP A 31 -4.11 2.16 -17.08
C ASP A 31 -4.18 0.67 -16.70
N ILE A 32 -4.45 0.35 -15.43
CA ILE A 32 -4.56 -1.02 -14.92
C ILE A 32 -5.53 -1.86 -15.73
N ASN A 33 -6.67 -1.27 -16.11
CA ASN A 33 -7.67 -1.89 -16.97
C ASN A 33 -7.19 -2.10 -18.41
N SER A 34 -6.29 -1.24 -18.90
CA SER A 34 -5.64 -1.42 -20.21
C SER A 34 -4.61 -2.54 -20.16
N HIS A 35 -3.98 -2.77 -19.01
CA HIS A 35 -3.08 -3.90 -18.78
C HIS A 35 -3.82 -5.22 -18.56
N GLN A 36 -5.01 -5.17 -17.97
CA GLN A 36 -5.91 -6.30 -17.74
C GLN A 36 -6.90 -6.52 -18.89
N CYS A 37 -6.77 -5.81 -20.03
CA CYS A 37 -7.76 -5.88 -21.10
C CYS A 37 -7.80 -7.29 -21.72
N HIS A 38 -8.71 -8.10 -21.20
CA HIS A 38 -9.04 -9.42 -21.70
C HIS A 38 -9.58 -9.27 -23.11
N LYS A 39 -8.76 -9.58 -24.12
CA LYS A 39 -9.31 -10.13 -25.35
C LYS A 39 -9.64 -11.59 -25.03
N GLU A 40 -10.93 -11.90 -24.98
CA GLU A 40 -11.52 -13.21 -24.63
C GLU A 40 -10.90 -14.41 -25.36
N ASP A 41 -10.07 -14.19 -26.39
CA ASP A 41 -9.46 -15.20 -27.25
C ASP A 41 -8.05 -15.67 -26.84
N TYR A 42 -7.36 -15.05 -25.87
CA TYR A 42 -5.99 -15.45 -25.53
C TYR A 42 -5.94 -16.38 -24.30
N LYS A 43 -6.01 -17.69 -24.56
CA LYS A 43 -5.64 -18.72 -23.57
C LYS A 43 -4.12 -18.67 -23.34
N GLY A 44 -3.70 -18.03 -22.25
CA GLY A 44 -2.29 -17.92 -21.84
C GLY A 44 -1.81 -16.51 -21.48
N VAL A 45 -2.71 -15.54 -21.30
CA VAL A 45 -2.35 -14.19 -20.90
C VAL A 45 -1.85 -14.18 -19.45
N VAL A 46 -0.71 -13.53 -19.25
CA VAL A 46 -0.15 -13.20 -17.94
C VAL A 46 -1.12 -12.23 -17.28
N ASP A 47 -1.89 -12.72 -16.31
CA ASP A 47 -2.65 -11.84 -15.42
C ASP A 47 -1.65 -10.92 -14.72
N TRP A 48 -1.98 -9.62 -14.64
CA TRP A 48 -1.04 -8.70 -14.00
C TRP A 48 -1.07 -8.96 -12.50
N SER A 49 -0.12 -9.74 -12.00
CA SER A 49 -0.07 -10.24 -10.63
C SER A 49 -0.07 -9.17 -9.53
N HIS A 50 0.11 -7.91 -9.89
CA HIS A 50 0.09 -6.80 -8.95
C HIS A 50 -1.31 -6.21 -8.75
N SER A 51 -2.32 -6.67 -9.49
CA SER A 51 -3.71 -6.20 -9.35
C SER A 51 -4.33 -6.52 -7.99
N ASP A 52 -3.77 -7.49 -7.26
CA ASP A 52 -4.22 -7.84 -5.91
C ASP A 52 -3.56 -6.96 -4.83
N TYR A 53 -2.62 -6.10 -5.22
CA TYR A 53 -1.87 -5.19 -4.34
C TYR A 53 -2.12 -3.73 -4.76
N VAL A 54 -3.35 -3.43 -5.15
CA VAL A 54 -3.79 -2.09 -5.48
C VAL A 54 -4.95 -1.64 -4.61
N TRP A 55 -4.99 -0.34 -4.35
CA TRP A 55 -6.08 0.32 -3.64
C TRP A 55 -6.75 1.34 -4.53
N ALA A 56 -7.93 1.78 -4.12
CA ALA A 56 -8.69 2.77 -4.87
C ALA A 56 -8.13 4.16 -4.58
N ALA A 57 -7.82 4.96 -5.61
CA ALA A 57 -7.23 6.28 -5.39
C ALA A 57 -8.10 7.23 -4.54
N ASP A 58 -9.41 7.00 -4.49
CA ASP A 58 -10.34 7.73 -3.63
C ASP A 58 -10.26 7.32 -2.15
N SER A 59 -9.99 6.05 -1.82
CA SER A 59 -9.74 5.62 -0.44
C SER A 59 -8.42 6.17 0.11
N GLU A 60 -7.47 6.47 -0.78
CA GLU A 60 -6.15 6.99 -0.45
C GLU A 60 -6.05 8.52 -0.42
N ASN A 61 -7.18 9.22 -0.50
CA ASN A 61 -7.24 10.68 -0.61
C ASN A 61 -6.43 11.26 -1.79
N MET A 62 -6.19 10.48 -2.85
CA MET A 62 -5.39 10.87 -4.02
C MET A 62 -6.22 11.58 -5.11
N PHE A 63 -7.21 12.36 -4.69
CA PHE A 63 -8.17 13.04 -5.56
C PHE A 63 -7.53 14.08 -6.49
N TYR A 64 -6.35 14.59 -6.14
CA TYR A 64 -5.65 15.64 -6.90
C TYR A 64 -4.57 15.10 -7.84
N GLU A 65 -4.31 13.80 -7.76
CA GLU A 65 -3.29 13.13 -8.55
C GLU A 65 -3.90 12.19 -9.59
N CYS A 66 -5.10 11.67 -9.37
CA CYS A 66 -5.84 10.91 -10.35
C CYS A 66 -7.32 11.31 -10.40
N LYS A 67 -7.94 11.20 -11.58
CA LYS A 67 -9.40 11.17 -11.68
C LYS A 67 -9.90 9.94 -10.90
N SER A 68 -11.09 10.00 -10.32
CA SER A 68 -11.72 9.05 -9.36
C SER A 68 -11.84 7.56 -9.78
N SER A 69 -11.07 7.10 -10.76
CA SER A 69 -11.03 5.74 -11.28
C SER A 69 -9.59 5.20 -11.39
N GLY A 70 -8.63 5.82 -10.70
CA GLY A 70 -7.25 5.34 -10.63
C GLY A 70 -7.05 4.28 -9.57
N SER A 71 -6.05 3.42 -9.78
CA SER A 71 -5.56 2.47 -8.78
C SER A 71 -4.25 2.98 -8.19
N VAL A 72 -4.01 2.72 -6.92
CA VAL A 72 -2.79 3.09 -6.20
C VAL A 72 -2.04 1.82 -5.87
N ILE A 73 -0.76 1.81 -6.21
CA ILE A 73 0.16 0.73 -5.91
C ILE A 73 0.96 1.16 -4.67
N SER A 74 0.87 0.37 -3.59
CA SER A 74 1.83 0.43 -2.49
C SER A 74 2.97 -0.56 -2.75
N VAL A 75 4.21 -0.11 -2.56
CA VAL A 75 5.41 -0.93 -2.82
C VAL A 75 6.15 -1.35 -1.55
N MET A 76 5.57 -1.04 -0.39
CA MET A 76 6.23 -1.21 0.90
C MET A 76 5.41 -2.13 1.81
N LEU A 77 5.04 -1.68 3.00
CA LEU A 77 4.43 -2.47 4.04
C LEU A 77 3.09 -3.05 3.57
N GLY A 78 2.29 -2.23 2.89
CA GLY A 78 1.03 -2.65 2.28
C GLY A 78 1.15 -3.82 1.30
N SER A 79 2.25 -3.98 0.55
CA SER A 79 2.38 -5.08 -0.44
C SER A 79 3.30 -6.22 -0.03
N LEU A 80 4.06 -6.07 1.05
CA LEU A 80 5.01 -7.08 1.53
C LEU A 80 4.56 -7.80 2.82
N ALA A 81 3.64 -7.21 3.58
CA ALA A 81 3.04 -7.91 4.73
C ALA A 81 2.18 -9.07 4.23
N ASN A 82 2.25 -10.19 4.95
CA ASN A 82 1.31 -11.27 4.69
C ASN A 82 -0.06 -10.92 5.26
N SER A 83 -1.10 -11.56 4.76
CA SER A 83 -2.43 -11.51 5.38
C SER A 83 -2.87 -12.88 5.84
N HIS A 84 -3.46 -12.91 7.04
CA HIS A 84 -4.08 -14.09 7.61
C HIS A 84 -5.12 -13.65 8.63
N GLN A 85 -6.40 -13.91 8.35
CA GLN A 85 -7.55 -13.39 9.13
C GLN A 85 -7.49 -13.66 10.65
N GLY A 86 -6.80 -14.72 11.07
CA GLY A 86 -6.61 -15.04 12.49
C GLY A 86 -5.35 -14.47 13.15
N LEU A 87 -4.46 -13.81 12.40
CA LEU A 87 -3.14 -13.36 12.87
C LEU A 87 -2.86 -11.87 12.62
N VAL A 88 -3.83 -11.13 12.06
CA VAL A 88 -3.72 -9.67 11.84
C VAL A 88 -3.30 -8.99 13.15
N ASN A 89 -2.16 -8.31 13.13
CA ASN A 89 -1.55 -7.69 14.31
C ASN A 89 -1.20 -6.21 14.12
N ILE A 90 -1.44 -5.68 12.92
CA ILE A 90 -1.36 -4.25 12.62
C ILE A 90 -2.59 -3.80 11.82
N GLU A 91 -2.90 -2.51 11.88
CA GLU A 91 -4.04 -1.90 11.19
C GLU A 91 -3.61 -0.55 10.59
N GLU A 92 -4.28 -0.16 9.51
CA GLU A 92 -4.10 1.15 8.91
C GLU A 92 -4.73 2.22 9.82
N LYS A 93 -3.99 3.30 10.06
CA LYS A 93 -4.46 4.45 10.82
C LYS A 93 -5.09 5.45 9.86
N GLU A 94 -6.38 5.72 10.04
CA GLU A 94 -7.15 6.75 9.32
C GLU A 94 -6.75 8.20 9.71
N ASP A 95 -5.45 8.49 9.80
CA ASP A 95 -4.96 9.87 9.97
C ASP A 95 -4.71 10.49 8.59
N ASP A 96 -5.81 10.83 7.93
CA ASP A 96 -5.91 11.40 6.58
C ASP A 96 -5.47 12.87 6.52
N ILE A 97 -4.19 13.15 6.74
CA ILE A 97 -3.65 14.46 6.38
C ILE A 97 -2.92 14.34 5.05
N TYR A 98 -3.65 14.60 3.96
CA TYR A 98 -3.07 14.90 2.66
C TYR A 98 -2.06 16.05 2.82
N ASP A 99 -0.77 15.75 2.66
CA ASP A 99 0.31 16.74 2.75
C ASP A 99 0.98 16.90 1.37
N ASP A 100 0.67 17.99 0.69
CA ASP A 100 1.31 18.38 -0.58
C ASP A 100 2.48 19.34 -0.41
N SER A 101 2.89 19.62 0.84
CA SER A 101 3.99 20.56 1.10
C SER A 101 5.37 19.97 0.78
N MET A 102 5.47 18.64 0.63
CA MET A 102 6.75 17.95 0.41
C MET A 102 7.36 18.19 -0.98
N LEU A 103 6.55 18.45 -2.01
CA LEU A 103 7.03 18.66 -3.39
C LEU A 103 6.33 19.82 -4.10
N HIS A 104 7.10 20.60 -4.85
CA HIS A 104 6.59 21.66 -5.70
C HIS A 104 6.46 21.21 -7.16
N ARG A 105 5.23 21.12 -7.67
CA ARG A 105 4.91 20.60 -9.02
C ARG A 105 5.62 21.30 -10.18
N SER A 106 6.06 22.55 -10.01
CA SER A 106 6.77 23.30 -11.05
C SER A 106 8.30 23.26 -10.94
N ILE A 107 8.85 22.69 -9.86
CA ILE A 107 10.30 22.70 -9.57
C ILE A 107 10.81 21.26 -9.49
N ASP A 108 10.05 20.38 -8.86
CA ASP A 108 10.50 19.02 -8.56
C ASP A 108 10.04 18.04 -9.64
N PRO A 109 10.98 17.45 -10.42
CA PRO A 109 10.64 16.43 -11.40
C PRO A 109 10.10 15.19 -10.69
N GLY A 110 8.90 14.73 -11.09
CA GLY A 110 8.23 13.57 -10.49
C GLY A 110 7.07 13.93 -9.56
N ALA A 111 6.89 15.21 -9.22
CA ALA A 111 5.73 15.68 -8.48
C ALA A 111 4.42 15.40 -9.23
N GLY A 112 3.58 14.52 -8.67
CA GLY A 112 2.30 14.06 -9.24
C GLY A 112 2.35 12.71 -9.96
N ALA A 113 3.53 12.15 -10.23
CA ALA A 113 3.68 10.76 -10.71
C ALA A 113 3.73 9.76 -9.53
N PHE A 114 4.31 10.23 -8.43
CA PHE A 114 4.31 9.57 -7.13
C PHE A 114 3.68 10.53 -6.15
N SER A 115 2.92 10.00 -5.20
CA SER A 115 2.62 10.78 -4.01
C SER A 115 3.39 10.26 -2.82
N TYR A 116 3.85 11.20 -2.00
CA TYR A 116 4.34 10.94 -0.67
C TYR A 116 3.21 10.84 0.35
N HIS A 117 1.96 10.69 -0.12
CA HIS A 117 0.86 10.23 0.71
C HIS A 117 1.21 8.90 1.31
N ALA A 118 1.05 8.91 2.62
CA ALA A 118 1.71 8.05 3.56
C ALA A 118 0.64 7.28 4.29
N ARG A 119 0.50 5.99 4.02
CA ARG A 119 -0.26 5.19 4.98
C ARG A 119 0.55 5.08 6.24
N THR A 120 -0.12 5.21 7.35
CA THR A 120 0.49 4.97 8.64
C THR A 120 -0.07 3.67 9.18
N TRP A 121 0.81 2.75 9.53
CA TRP A 121 0.42 1.48 10.13
C TRP A 121 0.66 1.53 11.63
N VAL A 122 -0.31 1.05 12.41
CA VAL A 122 -0.21 0.98 13.87
C VAL A 122 -0.41 -0.45 14.35
N ALA A 123 0.20 -0.80 15.47
CA ALA A 123 0.02 -2.10 16.08
C ALA A 123 -1.39 -2.25 16.64
N SER A 124 -2.17 -3.23 16.19
CA SER A 124 -3.52 -3.50 16.71
C SER A 124 -3.48 -4.26 18.05
N MET A 125 -2.32 -4.87 18.34
CA MET A 125 -1.98 -5.58 19.57
C MET A 125 -0.50 -5.37 19.95
N ASP A 126 -0.08 -5.91 21.09
CA ASP A 126 1.35 -5.99 21.42
C ASP A 126 2.03 -7.00 20.49
N ILE A 127 3.19 -6.63 19.95
CA ILE A 127 3.99 -7.44 19.01
C ILE A 127 5.38 -7.60 19.60
N ASP A 128 5.85 -8.83 19.77
CA ASP A 128 7.20 -9.09 20.27
C ASP A 128 8.25 -8.96 19.16
N ALA A 129 9.51 -8.75 19.55
CA ALA A 129 10.60 -8.72 18.59
C ALA A 129 10.76 -10.08 17.91
N GLY A 130 10.84 -10.08 16.58
CA GLY A 130 10.96 -11.30 15.77
C GLY A 130 9.62 -11.90 15.36
N GLU A 131 8.49 -11.31 15.77
CA GLU A 131 7.18 -11.68 15.25
C GLU A 131 6.97 -11.16 13.83
N GLU A 132 6.18 -11.90 13.06
CA GLU A 132 5.78 -11.53 11.70
C GLU A 132 4.64 -10.52 11.76
N ILE A 133 4.64 -9.58 10.82
CA ILE A 133 3.61 -8.56 10.65
C ILE A 133 2.54 -9.09 9.69
N PHE A 134 1.27 -8.99 10.11
CA PHE A 134 0.11 -9.37 9.32
C PHE A 134 -0.89 -8.23 9.21
N ILE A 135 -1.33 -7.94 7.97
CA ILE A 135 -2.37 -6.95 7.65
C ILE A 135 -3.66 -7.61 7.19
N ASP A 136 -4.75 -6.85 7.28
CA ASP A 136 -6.01 -7.16 6.60
C ASP A 136 -6.01 -6.50 5.21
N TYR A 137 -6.39 -7.26 4.18
CA TYR A 137 -6.42 -6.80 2.78
C TYR A 137 -7.85 -6.54 2.32
#